data_AF-A0A8J7XWM5-F1
#
_entry.id   AF-A0A8J7XWM5-F1
#
_cell.length_a   1.000
_cell.length_b   1.000
_cell.length_c   1.000
_cell.angle_alpha   90.00
_cell.angle_beta   90.00
_cell.angle_gamma   90.00
#
_symmetry.space_group_name_H-M   'P 1'
#
loop_
_entity.id
_entity.type
_entity.pdbx_description
1 polymer ?
#
loop_
_entity_poly.entity_id
_entity_poly.type
_entity_poly.pdbx_seq_one_letter_code
_entity_poly.pdbx_strand_id
1 'polypeptide(L)'
;MNEKDFEKNEGQISKFIPYDQHQELLLPKSVQDYVPKNHIACAVSRIIDCMSIAVIVMSYDHKGAPAYHPRMMLKVLVYAYLIGIRSSRRIAALLKDSLVFMYLSGRQTPDFRTICRFRREHADKIEEIF
;
A
#
# COMPACT_ATOMS: atom_id res chain seq x y z
N MET A 1 -16.02 -0.94 -40.11
CA MET A 1 -15.50 0.42 -40.35
C MET A 1 -14.11 0.22 -40.93
N ASN A 2 -13.90 0.66 -42.16
CA ASN A 2 -12.92 0.09 -43.10
C ASN A 2 -11.47 0.53 -42.81
N GLU A 3 -10.52 -0.37 -43.07
CA GLU A 3 -9.05 -0.21 -42.94
C GLU A 3 -8.43 0.97 -43.71
N LYS A 4 -9.22 1.75 -44.47
CA LYS A 4 -8.75 2.84 -45.33
C LYS A 4 -8.66 4.22 -44.65
N ASP A 5 -9.07 4.33 -43.39
CA ASP A 5 -9.05 5.60 -42.65
C ASP A 5 -7.70 5.88 -41.94
N PHE A 6 -6.74 4.93 -41.96
CA PHE A 6 -5.44 5.08 -41.30
C PHE A 6 -4.33 5.72 -42.16
N GLU A 7 -4.50 5.82 -43.47
CA GLU A 7 -3.41 6.26 -44.38
C GLU A 7 -3.45 7.75 -44.79
N LYS A 8 -4.28 8.58 -44.17
CA LYS A 8 -4.28 10.03 -44.44
C LYS A 8 -4.16 10.84 -43.17
N ASN A 9 -2.94 10.97 -42.63
CA ASN A 9 -2.51 12.13 -41.85
C ASN A 9 -0.98 12.11 -41.56
N GLU A 10 -0.16 11.84 -42.58
CA GLU A 10 1.28 12.16 -42.51
C GLU A 10 1.48 13.65 -42.75
N GLY A 11 1.39 14.47 -41.69
CA GLY A 11 1.72 15.89 -41.80
C GLY A 11 1.09 16.83 -40.78
N GLN A 12 0.25 16.34 -39.86
CA GLN A 12 -0.27 17.17 -38.79
C GLN A 12 0.29 16.69 -37.44
N ILE A 13 1.25 17.44 -36.90
CA ILE A 13 1.78 17.20 -35.55
C ILE A 13 0.60 17.36 -34.59
N SER A 14 0.07 16.23 -34.12
CA SER A 14 -0.98 16.21 -33.11
C SER A 14 -0.51 17.03 -31.90
N LYS A 15 -1.32 18.01 -31.48
CA LYS A 15 -1.07 18.84 -30.29
C LYS A 15 -1.03 18.01 -28.99
N PHE A 16 -1.51 16.77 -29.02
CA PHE A 16 -1.74 15.95 -27.84
C PHE A 16 -0.67 14.86 -27.67
N ILE A 17 -0.29 14.63 -26.42
CA ILE A 17 0.54 13.49 -26.03
C ILE A 17 -0.27 12.20 -26.29
N PRO A 18 0.33 11.13 -26.85
CA PRO A 18 -0.34 9.85 -27.05
C PRO A 18 -0.94 9.30 -25.74
N TYR A 19 -2.19 8.85 -25.80
CA TYR A 19 -2.91 8.26 -24.68
C TYR A 19 -3.13 6.77 -24.93
N ASP A 20 -2.53 5.94 -24.09
CA ASP A 20 -2.68 4.48 -24.15
C ASP A 20 -2.74 3.92 -22.72
N GLN A 21 -3.80 3.17 -22.42
CA GLN A 21 -3.99 2.52 -21.12
C GLN A 21 -3.36 1.11 -21.07
N HIS A 22 -2.95 0.58 -22.21
CA HIS A 22 -2.38 -0.76 -22.37
C HIS A 22 -0.87 -0.71 -22.55
N GLN A 23 -0.20 0.31 -21.99
CA GLN A 23 1.25 0.43 -22.02
C GLN A 23 1.92 -0.78 -21.36
N GLU A 24 2.50 -1.65 -22.18
CA GLU A 24 3.23 -2.83 -21.71
C GLU A 24 4.67 -2.45 -21.34
N LEU A 25 5.18 -3.09 -20.29
CA LEU A 25 6.57 -2.97 -19.86
C LEU A 25 7.25 -4.32 -20.02
N LEU A 26 8.50 -4.33 -20.50
CA LEU A 26 9.30 -5.56 -20.62
C LEU A 26 9.44 -6.28 -19.26
N LEU A 27 9.61 -5.50 -18.18
CA LEU A 27 9.61 -5.97 -16.81
C LEU A 27 8.63 -5.14 -15.97
N PRO A 28 7.85 -5.76 -15.08
CA PRO A 28 6.97 -5.02 -14.20
C PRO A 28 7.80 -4.19 -13.22
N LYS A 29 7.42 -2.91 -13.06
CA LYS A 29 8.00 -2.04 -12.04
C LYS A 29 7.67 -2.56 -10.64
N SER A 30 8.58 -2.32 -9.69
CA SER A 30 8.29 -2.56 -8.28
C SER A 30 7.23 -1.58 -7.79
N VAL A 31 6.44 -1.97 -6.79
CA VAL A 31 5.45 -1.07 -6.16
C VAL A 31 6.13 0.20 -5.60
N GLN A 32 7.37 0.06 -5.13
CA GLN A 32 8.17 1.17 -4.64
C GLN A 32 8.44 2.23 -5.72
N ASP A 33 8.54 1.83 -6.99
CA ASP A 33 8.85 2.76 -8.09
C ASP A 33 7.70 3.74 -8.38
N TYR A 34 6.49 3.39 -7.93
CA TYR A 34 5.30 4.24 -8.04
C TYR A 34 5.13 5.19 -6.86
N VAL A 35 5.90 5.03 -5.78
CA VAL A 35 5.81 5.89 -4.59
C VAL A 35 6.97 6.88 -4.59
N PRO A 36 6.71 8.21 -4.62
CA PRO A 36 7.77 9.20 -4.58
C PRO A 36 8.66 9.05 -3.33
N LYS A 37 9.97 9.25 -3.47
CA LYS A 37 10.94 9.07 -2.35
C LYS A 37 10.69 10.00 -1.16
N ASN A 38 10.08 11.16 -1.41
CA ASN A 38 9.69 12.17 -0.42
C ASN A 38 8.25 12.00 0.08
N HIS A 39 7.57 10.91 -0.29
CA HIS A 39 6.20 10.65 0.14
C HIS A 39 6.15 10.34 1.65
N ILE A 40 5.10 10.82 2.34
CA ILE A 40 4.96 10.63 3.80
C ILE A 40 4.94 9.14 4.21
N ALA A 41 4.39 8.26 3.36
CA ALA A 41 4.43 6.81 3.57
C ALA A 41 5.87 6.27 3.70
N CYS A 42 6.84 6.82 2.96
CA CYS A 42 8.24 6.44 3.11
C CYS A 42 8.81 6.91 4.46
N ALA A 43 8.42 8.09 4.94
CA ALA A 43 8.78 8.57 6.27
C ALA A 43 8.19 7.67 7.37
N VAL A 44 6.90 7.33 7.29
CA VAL A 44 6.24 6.38 8.19
C VAL A 44 6.96 5.05 8.19
N SER A 45 7.25 4.49 7.01
CA SER A 45 7.94 3.20 6.89
C SER A 45 9.27 3.22 7.65
N ARG A 46 10.11 4.25 7.43
CA ARG A 46 11.40 4.41 8.10
C ARG A 46 11.27 4.58 9.62
N ILE A 47 10.34 5.42 10.07
CA ILE A 47 10.10 5.66 11.50
C ILE A 47 9.70 4.36 12.20
N ILE A 48 8.73 3.65 11.63
CA ILE A 48 8.29 2.35 12.17
C ILE A 48 9.42 1.31 12.08
N ASP A 49 10.30 1.37 11.07
CA ASP A 49 11.48 0.49 10.97
C ASP A 49 12.51 0.71 12.10
N CYS A 50 12.63 1.94 12.61
CA CYS A 50 13.50 2.26 13.73
C CYS A 50 12.91 1.93 15.11
N MET A 51 11.60 1.67 15.21
CA MET A 51 10.95 1.38 16.49
C MET A 51 11.17 -0.07 16.95
N SER A 52 11.32 -0.23 18.27
CA SER A 52 11.29 -1.55 18.91
C SER A 52 9.83 -2.00 19.03
N ILE A 53 9.50 -3.11 18.37
CA ILE A 53 8.18 -3.74 18.42
C ILE A 53 8.22 -5.11 19.11
N ALA A 54 9.29 -5.37 19.86
CA ALA A 54 9.54 -6.68 20.48
C ALA A 54 8.37 -7.11 21.38
N VAL A 55 7.81 -6.18 22.16
CA VAL A 55 6.65 -6.43 23.04
C VAL A 55 5.45 -6.97 22.26
N ILE A 56 5.17 -6.39 21.09
CA ILE A 56 4.06 -6.84 20.24
C ILE A 56 4.39 -8.21 19.63
N VAL A 57 5.60 -8.37 19.07
CA VAL A 57 6.02 -9.62 18.41
C VAL A 57 6.01 -10.80 19.39
N MET A 58 6.54 -10.61 20.61
CA MET A 58 6.59 -11.63 21.66
C MET A 58 5.21 -12.05 22.18
N SER A 59 4.16 -11.24 21.94
CA SER A 59 2.80 -11.61 22.33
C SER A 59 2.09 -12.55 21.36
N TYR A 60 2.69 -12.85 20.21
CA TYR A 60 2.18 -13.85 19.28
C TYR A 60 2.65 -15.25 19.69
N ASP A 61 1.70 -16.17 19.86
CA ASP A 61 2.00 -17.60 19.99
C ASP A 61 2.32 -18.19 18.60
N HIS A 62 3.12 -19.26 18.56
CA HIS A 62 3.47 -19.98 17.33
C HIS A 62 2.35 -20.90 16.84
N LYS A 63 1.21 -20.94 17.55
CA LYS A 63 0.08 -21.83 17.25
C LYS A 63 -0.95 -21.14 16.36
N GLY A 64 -1.50 -21.89 15.41
CA GLY A 64 -2.56 -21.43 14.52
C GLY A 64 -2.07 -20.96 13.15
N ALA A 65 -2.91 -20.21 12.45
CA ALA A 65 -2.57 -19.68 11.13
C ALA A 65 -1.49 -18.58 11.23
N PRO A 66 -0.59 -18.45 10.25
CA PRO A 66 0.42 -17.40 10.23
C PRO A 66 -0.20 -16.01 10.37
N ALA A 67 0.30 -15.24 11.34
CA ALA A 67 -0.10 -13.85 11.53
C ALA A 67 0.65 -12.92 10.57
N TYR A 68 0.01 -11.82 10.20
CA TYR A 68 0.69 -10.71 9.52
C TYR A 68 1.73 -10.08 10.45
N HIS A 69 2.86 -9.67 9.88
CA HIS A 69 3.95 -9.10 10.65
C HIS A 69 3.49 -7.80 11.36
N PRO A 70 3.67 -7.64 12.69
CA PRO A 70 3.18 -6.46 13.41
C PRO A 70 3.72 -5.13 12.89
N ARG A 71 4.98 -5.10 12.46
CA ARG A 71 5.59 -3.93 11.80
C ARG A 71 4.81 -3.48 10.56
N MET A 72 4.35 -4.43 9.75
CA MET A 72 3.56 -4.14 8.55
C MET A 72 2.20 -3.56 8.94
N MET A 73 1.52 -4.20 9.90
CA MET A 73 0.24 -3.74 10.41
C MET A 73 0.32 -2.32 10.99
N LEU A 74 1.38 -2.01 11.74
CA LEU A 74 1.64 -0.67 12.27
C LEU A 74 1.86 0.36 11.16
N LYS A 75 2.70 0.04 10.15
CA LYS A 75 2.93 0.93 9.00
C LYS A 75 1.61 1.32 8.32
N VAL A 76 0.76 0.33 8.04
CA VAL A 76 -0.54 0.54 7.39
C VAL A 76 -1.47 1.39 8.28
N LEU A 77 -1.57 1.08 9.57
CA LEU A 77 -2.46 1.78 10.50
C LEU A 77 -2.03 3.22 10.74
N VAL A 78 -0.76 3.46 11.02
CA VAL A 78 -0.21 4.80 11.27
C VAL A 78 -0.38 5.67 10.02
N TYR A 79 -0.03 5.15 8.84
CA TYR A 79 -0.25 5.89 7.60
C TYR A 79 -1.74 6.19 7.37
N ALA A 80 -2.62 5.21 7.54
CA ALA A 80 -4.06 5.41 7.39
C ALA A 80 -4.59 6.50 8.33
N TYR A 81 -4.13 6.54 9.59
CA TYR A 81 -4.54 7.56 10.55
C TYR A 81 -4.03 8.95 10.21
N LEU A 82 -2.79 9.07 9.70
CA LEU A 82 -2.24 10.35 9.24
C LEU A 82 -3.07 10.97 8.11
N ILE A 83 -3.63 10.14 7.22
CA ILE A 83 -4.50 10.61 6.12
C ILE A 83 -6.00 10.57 6.48
N GLY A 84 -6.35 10.38 7.76
CA GLY A 84 -7.72 10.45 8.27
C GLY A 84 -8.60 9.22 8.02
N ILE A 85 -8.02 8.09 7.57
CA ILE A 85 -8.76 6.86 7.27
C ILE A 85 -8.76 5.92 8.49
N ARG A 86 -9.92 5.80 9.14
CA ARG A 86 -10.08 4.95 10.34
C ARG A 86 -10.91 3.68 10.14
N SER A 87 -11.69 3.62 9.06
CA SER A 87 -12.52 2.45 8.76
C SER A 87 -11.64 1.27 8.33
N SER A 88 -11.64 0.19 9.12
CA SER A 88 -10.89 -1.04 8.79
C SER A 88 -11.31 -1.63 7.44
N ARG A 89 -12.59 -1.48 7.05
CA ARG A 89 -13.08 -1.90 5.73
C ARG A 89 -12.48 -1.05 4.61
N ARG A 90 -12.38 0.27 4.83
CA ARG A 90 -11.76 1.18 3.85
C ARG A 90 -10.27 0.93 3.72
N ILE A 91 -9.57 0.66 4.83
CA ILE A 91 -8.16 0.26 4.81
C ILE A 91 -7.98 -1.05 4.03
N ALA A 92 -8.82 -2.06 4.28
CA ALA A 92 -8.78 -3.33 3.55
C ALA A 92 -9.01 -3.19 2.03
N ALA A 93 -9.89 -2.26 1.62
CA ALA A 93 -10.08 -1.94 0.20
C ALA A 93 -8.83 -1.24 -0.38
N LEU A 94 -8.28 -0.24 0.32
CA LEU A 94 -7.10 0.48 -0.14
C LEU A 94 -5.85 -0.38 -0.25
N LEU A 95 -5.72 -1.44 0.56
CA LEU A 95 -4.66 -2.43 0.43
C LEU A 95 -4.66 -3.16 -0.93
N LYS A 96 -5.81 -3.20 -1.62
CA LYS A 96 -5.97 -3.81 -2.94
C LYS A 96 -5.86 -2.81 -4.09
N ASP A 97 -6.19 -1.54 -3.85
CA ASP A 97 -6.35 -0.56 -4.92
C ASP A 97 -5.28 0.54 -4.92
N SER A 98 -4.65 0.80 -3.77
CA SER A 98 -3.69 1.90 -3.61
C SER A 98 -2.25 1.39 -3.60
N LEU A 99 -1.45 1.90 -4.54
CA LEU A 99 -0.01 1.60 -4.63
C LEU A 99 0.75 1.99 -3.35
N VAL A 100 0.33 3.06 -2.66
CA VAL A 100 0.95 3.47 -1.41
C VAL A 100 0.69 2.47 -0.28
N PHE A 101 -0.55 1.96 -0.18
CA PHE A 101 -0.87 0.92 0.80
C PHE A 101 -0.18 -0.40 0.45
N MET A 102 -0.14 -0.77 -0.83
CA MET A 102 0.63 -1.93 -1.29
C MET A 102 2.12 -1.81 -0.98
N TYR A 103 2.70 -0.62 -1.08
CA TYR A 103 4.09 -0.37 -0.71
C TYR A 103 4.31 -0.64 0.78
N LEU A 104 3.46 -0.08 1.64
CA LEU A 104 3.57 -0.27 3.09
C LEU A 104 3.30 -1.72 3.53
N SER A 105 2.38 -2.40 2.84
CA SER A 105 2.02 -3.78 3.16
C SER A 105 2.89 -4.83 2.48
N GLY A 106 3.78 -4.44 1.56
CA GLY A 106 4.48 -5.39 0.70
C GLY A 106 3.51 -6.24 -0.13
N ARG A 107 2.42 -5.62 -0.62
CA ARG A 107 1.31 -6.25 -1.36
C ARG A 107 0.49 -7.26 -0.56
N GLN A 108 0.68 -7.35 0.75
CA GLN A 108 -0.18 -8.13 1.62
C GLN A 108 -1.54 -7.42 1.79
N THR A 109 -2.61 -8.19 1.84
CA THR A 109 -3.99 -7.67 1.91
C THR A 109 -4.73 -8.24 3.12
N PRO A 110 -4.34 -7.88 4.37
CA PRO A 110 -5.11 -8.28 5.54
C PRO A 110 -6.56 -7.79 5.41
N ASP A 111 -7.50 -8.67 5.78
CA ASP A 111 -8.91 -8.31 5.72
C ASP A 111 -9.30 -7.35 6.85
N PHE A 112 -10.51 -6.82 6.79
CA PHE A 112 -10.98 -5.88 7.81
C PHE A 112 -11.07 -6.51 9.21
N ARG A 113 -11.26 -7.84 9.32
CA ARG A 113 -11.35 -8.56 10.60
C ARG A 113 -9.97 -8.68 11.23
N THR A 114 -8.94 -8.98 10.44
CA THR A 114 -7.53 -8.97 10.85
C THR A 114 -7.14 -7.59 11.34
N ILE A 115 -7.48 -6.52 10.61
CA ILE A 115 -7.20 -5.14 11.01
C ILE A 115 -7.90 -4.80 12.33
N CYS A 116 -9.19 -5.12 12.46
CA CYS A 116 -9.93 -4.91 13.72
C CYS A 116 -9.33 -5.69 14.89
N ARG A 117 -8.94 -6.95 14.65
CA ARG A 117 -8.34 -7.81 15.67
C ARG A 117 -7.03 -7.22 16.17
N PHE A 118 -6.13 -6.85 15.25
CA PHE A 118 -4.84 -6.25 15.57
C PHE A 118 -5.01 -4.98 16.42
N ARG A 119 -5.95 -4.10 16.04
CA ARG A 119 -6.24 -2.87 16.83
C ARG A 119 -6.70 -3.18 18.25
N ARG A 120 -7.55 -4.20 18.42
CA ARG A 120 -8.11 -4.55 19.73
C ARG A 120 -7.08 -5.22 20.63
N GLU A 121 -6.27 -6.12 20.07
CA GLU A 121 -5.30 -6.92 20.85
C GLU A 121 -4.06 -6.13 21.27
N HIS A 122 -3.74 -5.05 20.56
CA HIS A 122 -2.53 -4.26 20.78
C HIS A 122 -2.81 -2.79 21.10
N ALA A 123 -4.05 -2.42 21.44
CA ALA A 123 -4.39 -1.02 21.78
C ALA A 123 -3.48 -0.47 22.89
N ASP A 124 -3.44 -1.16 24.03
CA ASP A 124 -2.66 -0.76 25.21
C ASP A 124 -1.15 -0.74 24.90
N LYS A 125 -0.66 -1.74 24.16
CA LYS A 125 0.75 -1.85 23.77
C LYS A 125 1.18 -0.79 22.74
N ILE A 126 0.26 -0.30 21.94
CA ILE A 126 0.54 0.78 20.98
C ILE A 126 0.73 2.09 21.74
N GLU A 127 -0.05 2.34 22.81
CA GLU A 127 0.15 3.52 23.66
C GLU A 127 1.50 3.52 24.38
N GLU A 128 2.06 2.35 24.72
CA GLU A 128 3.42 2.27 25.29
C GLU A 128 4.55 2.58 24.29
N ILE A 129 4.28 2.48 22.98
CA ILE A 129 5.28 2.68 21.92
C ILE A 129 5.32 4.15 21.43
N PHE A 130 4.24 4.90 21.61
CA PHE A 130 4.07 6.28 21.10
C PHE A 130 4.01 7.32 22.22
#